data_AF-G9L060-F1
#
_entry.id   AF-G9L060-F1
#
_cell.length_a   1.000
_cell.length_b   1.000
_cell.length_c   1.000
_cell.angle_alpha   90.00
_cell.angle_beta   90.00
_cell.angle_gamma   90.00
#
_symmetry.space_group_name_H-M   'P 1'
#
loop_
_entity.id
_entity.type
_entity.pdbx_description
1 polymer ?
#
loop_
_entity_poly.entity_id
_entity_poly.type
_entity_poly.pdbx_seq_one_letter_code
_entity_poly.pdbx_strand_id
1 'polypeptide(L)'
;YEIWFQVTSLPHHGTIMVGERNITKGKPNFSQYIVNKFGILYLHDDSESLVDNFTFAVWPKQKSKSTTKPEANFLEEMFNITI
;
A
#
# COMPACT_ATOMS: atom_id res chain seq x y z
N TYR A 1 7.91 11.61 14.18
CA TYR A 1 7.38 11.31 12.84
C TYR A 1 7.06 9.83 12.76
N GLU A 2 6.20 9.43 11.85
CA GLU A 2 5.92 8.04 11.49
C GLU A 2 5.92 7.93 9.97
N ILE A 3 6.35 6.80 9.41
CA ILE A 3 6.29 6.56 7.97
C ILE A 3 4.88 6.11 7.58
N TRP A 4 4.32 6.76 6.57
CA TRP A 4 2.99 6.49 6.06
C TRP A 4 3.04 6.11 4.59
N PHE A 5 2.12 5.25 4.20
CA PHE A 5 1.97 4.73 2.85
C PHE A 5 0.58 5.04 2.32
N GLN A 6 0.51 5.24 1.00
CA GLN A 6 -0.73 5.28 0.23
C GLN A 6 -0.57 4.37 -0.98
N VAL A 7 -1.43 3.37 -1.16
CA VAL A 7 -1.52 2.67 -2.46
C VAL A 7 -2.24 3.58 -3.46
N THR A 8 -1.52 3.94 -4.51
CA THR A 8 -1.98 4.87 -5.56
C THR A 8 -2.54 4.13 -6.77
N SER A 9 -2.05 2.92 -7.04
CA SER A 9 -2.66 1.98 -7.99
C SER A 9 -2.76 0.60 -7.36
N LEU A 10 -3.94 -0.01 -7.44
CA LEU A 10 -4.20 -1.36 -6.91
C LEU A 10 -3.66 -2.44 -7.87
N PRO A 11 -3.41 -3.66 -7.36
CA PRO A 11 -3.23 -4.85 -8.18
C PRO A 11 -4.39 -5.06 -9.15
N HIS A 12 -4.09 -5.65 -10.31
CA HIS A 12 -5.08 -6.01 -11.33
C HIS A 12 -5.62 -7.44 -11.16
N HIS A 13 -4.80 -8.34 -10.59
CA HIS A 13 -5.01 -9.79 -10.53
C HIS A 13 -5.02 -10.30 -9.08
N GLY A 14 -5.38 -9.42 -8.14
CA GLY A 14 -5.40 -9.78 -6.73
C GLY A 14 -5.83 -8.64 -5.82
N THR A 15 -5.65 -8.84 -4.52
CA THR A 15 -5.93 -7.87 -3.48
C THR A 15 -4.78 -7.79 -2.48
N ILE A 16 -4.46 -6.57 -2.03
CA ILE A 16 -3.50 -6.35 -0.95
C ILE A 16 -4.24 -6.13 0.35
N MET A 17 -3.77 -6.79 1.39
CA MET A 17 -4.21 -6.60 2.77
C MET A 17 -3.04 -6.12 3.63
N VAL A 18 -3.32 -5.18 4.52
CA VAL A 18 -2.35 -4.71 5.52
C VAL A 18 -2.97 -4.91 6.89
N GLY A 19 -2.38 -5.82 7.68
CA GLY A 19 -3.10 -6.45 8.78
C GLY A 19 -4.36 -7.16 8.29
N GLU A 20 -5.48 -6.96 8.97
CA GLU A 20 -6.77 -7.61 8.66
C GLU A 20 -7.65 -6.78 7.71
N ARG A 21 -7.08 -5.83 6.97
CA ARG A 21 -7.84 -4.88 6.15
C ARG A 21 -7.39 -4.86 4.69
N ASN A 22 -8.35 -5.07 3.77
CA ASN A 22 -8.15 -4.84 2.34
C ASN A 22 -7.82 -3.37 2.06
N ILE A 23 -6.81 -3.16 1.22
CA ILE A 23 -6.50 -1.86 0.66
C ILE A 23 -7.42 -1.60 -0.54
N THR A 24 -8.10 -0.46 -0.51
CA THR A 24 -9.05 -0.06 -1.56
C THR A 24 -8.85 1.40 -1.91
N LYS A 25 -9.42 1.86 -3.03
CA LYS A 25 -9.38 3.28 -3.42
C LYS A 25 -9.94 4.22 -2.34
N GLY A 26 -10.92 3.76 -1.55
CA GLY A 26 -11.52 4.55 -0.45
C GLY A 26 -10.74 4.47 0.87
N LYS A 27 -9.90 3.45 1.06
CA LYS A 27 -9.06 3.26 2.25
C LYS A 27 -7.62 2.89 1.85
N PRO A 28 -6.89 3.77 1.14
CA PRO A 28 -5.60 3.43 0.55
C PRO A 28 -4.42 3.55 1.53
N ASN A 29 -4.63 4.21 2.66
CA ASN A 29 -3.55 4.64 3.57
C ASN A 29 -3.35 3.67 4.73
N PHE A 30 -2.09 3.42 5.08
CA PHE A 30 -1.68 2.65 6.27
C PHE A 30 -0.32 3.14 6.76
N SER A 31 0.05 2.77 7.99
CA SER A 31 1.32 3.19 8.59
C SER A 31 2.33 2.06 8.68
N GLN A 32 3.63 2.41 8.75
CA GLN A 32 4.71 1.46 8.96
C GLN A 32 4.53 0.64 10.24
N TYR A 33 3.89 1.20 11.28
CA TYR A 33 3.62 0.45 12.51
C TYR A 33 2.73 -0.77 12.24
N ILE A 34 1.67 -0.63 11.44
CA ILE A 34 0.78 -1.74 11.08
C ILE A 34 1.52 -2.76 10.21
N VAL A 35 2.34 -2.31 9.26
CA VAL A 35 3.18 -3.20 8.44
C VAL A 35 4.14 -4.01 9.32
N ASN A 36 4.82 -3.37 10.27
CA ASN A 36 5.75 -4.07 11.17
C ASN A 36 5.04 -5.07 12.09
N LYS A 37 3.80 -4.77 12.48
CA LYS A 37 3.04 -5.60 13.42
C LYS A 37 2.34 -6.79 12.75
N PHE A 38 1.86 -6.61 11.52
CA PHE A 38 0.97 -7.58 10.87
C PHE A 38 1.39 -7.96 9.44
N GLY A 39 2.38 -7.30 8.87
CA GLY A 39 2.81 -7.53 7.50
C GLY A 39 1.86 -6.99 6.42
N ILE A 40 2.19 -7.34 5.19
CA ILE A 40 1.40 -7.11 3.99
C ILE A 40 1.16 -8.47 3.35
N LEU A 41 -0.08 -8.76 2.98
CA LEU A 41 -0.46 -9.97 2.27
C LEU A 41 -0.97 -9.60 0.88
N TYR A 42 -0.56 -10.38 -0.11
CA TYR A 42 -1.15 -10.37 -1.45
C TYR A 42 -1.95 -11.66 -1.61
N LEU A 43 -3.19 -11.53 -2.07
CA LEU A 43 -4.07 -12.65 -2.42
C LEU A 43 -4.36 -12.56 -3.92
N HIS A 44 -3.86 -13.55 -4.67
CA HIS A 44 -4.15 -13.68 -6.11
C HIS A 44 -5.62 -14.04 -6.32
N ASP A 45 -6.22 -13.57 -7.42
CA ASP A 45 -7.63 -13.79 -7.75
C ASP A 45 -7.87 -15.05 -8.61
N ASP A 46 -6.91 -15.98 -8.63
CA ASP A 46 -6.88 -17.18 -9.49
C ASP A 46 -7.03 -16.92 -11.01
N SER A 47 -6.79 -15.69 -11.49
CA SER A 47 -6.66 -15.45 -12.93
C SER A 47 -5.41 -16.14 -13.52
N GLU A 48 -5.38 -16.41 -14.82
CA GLU A 48 -4.23 -17.05 -15.49
C GLU A 48 -3.03 -16.11 -15.71
N SER A 49 -2.91 -15.03 -14.93
CA SER A 49 -1.73 -14.15 -14.94
C SER A 49 -0.70 -14.60 -13.90
N LEU A 50 0.58 -14.59 -14.27
CA LEU A 50 1.68 -14.84 -13.33
C LEU A 50 2.32 -13.56 -12.82
N VAL A 51 1.89 -12.40 -13.34
CA VAL A 51 2.45 -11.10 -13.00
C VAL A 51 1.36 -10.14 -12.56
N ASP A 52 1.66 -9.38 -11.51
CA ASP A 52 0.84 -8.26 -11.06
C ASP A 52 1.74 -7.20 -10.45
N ASN A 53 1.19 -6.04 -10.12
CA ASN A 53 1.91 -4.99 -9.43
C ASN A 53 0.95 -4.06 -8.72
N PHE A 54 1.47 -3.33 -7.75
CA PHE A 54 0.80 -2.16 -7.21
C PHE A 54 1.77 -1.01 -7.07
N THR A 55 1.25 0.21 -7.14
CA THR A 55 2.04 1.44 -6.94
C THR A 55 1.68 2.03 -5.61
N PHE A 56 2.69 2.49 -4.87
CA PHE A 56 2.49 3.15 -3.58
C PHE A 56 3.38 4.38 -3.45
N ALA A 57 2.88 5.36 -2.70
CA ALA A 57 3.65 6.48 -2.22
C ALA A 57 4.01 6.28 -0.74
N VAL A 58 5.18 6.74 -0.33
CA VAL A 58 5.69 6.70 1.05
C VAL A 58 6.27 8.04 1.47
N TRP A 59 5.96 8.49 2.68
CA TRP A 59 6.47 9.76 3.22
C TRP A 59 6.53 9.76 4.76
N PRO A 60 7.40 10.59 5.36
CA PRO A 60 7.37 10.86 6.79
C PRO A 60 6.21 11.80 7.14
N LYS A 61 5.33 11.35 8.05
CA LYS A 61 4.19 12.10 8.55
C LYS A 61 4.43 12.56 10.00
N GLN A 62 4.17 13.83 10.29
CA GLN A 62 4.05 14.31 11.68
C GLN A 62 2.75 13.78 12.29
N LYS A 63 2.78 13.38 13.56
CA LYS A 63 1.61 12.77 14.24
C LYS A 63 0.37 13.69 14.23
N SER A 64 0.56 15.02 14.26
CA SER A 64 -0.48 16.04 14.26
C SER A 64 -1.10 16.35 12.89
N LYS A 65 -0.55 15.83 11.79
CA LYS A 65 -1.03 16.13 10.42
C LYS A 65 -2.05 15.09 9.91
N SER A 66 -2.75 15.42 8.83
CA SER A 66 -3.62 14.48 8.11
C SER A 66 -2.84 13.28 7.55
N THR A 67 -3.52 12.15 7.34
CA THR A 67 -2.99 10.93 6.71
C THR A 67 -2.98 10.99 5.19
N THR A 68 -3.38 12.11 4.60
CA THR A 68 -3.36 12.32 3.14
C THR A 68 -1.91 12.40 2.64
N LYS A 69 -1.64 11.79 1.48
CA LYS A 69 -0.39 11.95 0.73
C LYS A 69 -0.11 13.46 0.51
N PRO A 70 1.12 13.94 0.79
CA PRO A 70 1.51 15.32 0.53
C PRO A 70 1.72 15.57 -0.96
N GLU A 71 1.68 16.84 -1.37
CA GLU A 71 1.94 17.24 -2.77
C GLU A 71 3.41 17.08 -3.19
N ALA A 72 4.34 17.10 -2.22
CA ALA A 72 5.78 16.97 -2.44
C ALA A 72 6.46 16.23 -1.27
N ASN A 73 7.73 15.86 -1.44
CA ASN A 73 8.54 15.12 -0.46
C ASN A 73 7.99 13.73 -0.09
N PHE A 74 7.40 13.05 -1.06
CA PHE A 74 7.10 11.62 -1.01
C PHE A 74 7.98 10.89 -2.03
N LEU A 75 8.21 9.60 -1.79
CA LEU A 75 8.73 8.67 -2.79
C LEU A 75 7.55 7.85 -3.33
N GLU A 76 7.50 7.59 -4.63
CA GLU A 76 6.50 6.73 -5.24
C GLU A 76 7.18 5.64 -6.03
N GLU A 77 6.79 4.40 -5.76
CA GLU A 77 7.44 3.20 -6.29
C GLU A 77 6.40 2.17 -6.70
N MET A 78 6.82 1.26 -7.57
CA MET A 78 6.04 0.11 -7.98
C MET A 78 6.62 -1.16 -7.36
N PHE A 79 5.75 -1.97 -6.76
CA PHE A 79 6.10 -3.29 -6.28
C PHE A 79 5.59 -4.33 -7.27
N ASN A 80 6.52 -5.03 -7.93
CA ASN A 80 6.20 -6.10 -8.87
C ASN A 80 5.98 -7.41 -8.11
N ILE A 81 4.99 -8.18 -8.54
CA ILE A 81 4.61 -9.47 -7.98
C ILE A 81 4.74 -10.51 -9.09
N THR A 82 5.34 -11.65 -8.75
CA THR A 82 5.39 -12.83 -9.60
C THR A 82 5.03 -14.03 -8.76
N ILE A 83 4.10 -14.86 -9.25
CA ILE A 83 3.58 -16.07 -8.58
C ILE A 83 4.33 -17.31 -9.06
#